data_AF-A0A5C7YD89-F1
#
_entry.id   AF-A0A5C7YD89-F1
#
_cell.length_a   1.000
_cell.length_b   1.000
_cell.length_c   1.000
_cell.angle_alpha   90.00
_cell.angle_beta   90.00
_cell.angle_gamma   90.00
#
_symmetry.space_group_name_H-M   'P 1'
#
loop_
_entity.id
_entity.type
_entity.pdbx_description
1 polymer ?
#
loop_
_entity_poly.entity_id
_entity_poly.type
_entity_poly.pdbx_seq_one_letter_code
_entity_poly.pdbx_strand_id
1 'polypeptide(L)'
;GLTKNAYVGRTFIQPSQTIRQLGIRLKLNPLREIIRGKRLIVVDDSIVRGNTQRALVRMLREAGAVEVHVRIASPPVKWPCFYGIDFASPAELIANAVEDETEMVEAVRRTIGADSLGYVGQDDMIAATEQPASRLCCACFDGRYPIELPDDSALGKNVVEQMLSNTARKAESDHDTALSQP
;
A
#
# COMPACT_ATOMS: atom_id res chain seq x y z
N GLY A 1 22.23 6.86 -5.92
CA GLY A 1 21.93 6.58 -4.50
C GLY A 1 21.77 5.09 -4.26
N LEU A 2 20.80 4.47 -4.92
CA LEU A 2 20.54 3.03 -4.87
C LEU A 2 20.62 2.44 -6.29
N THR A 3 20.97 1.17 -6.41
CA THR A 3 20.81 0.40 -7.65
C THR A 3 19.93 -0.82 -7.40
N LYS A 4 18.96 -1.03 -8.29
CA LYS A 4 18.11 -2.21 -8.26
C LYS A 4 18.88 -3.41 -8.79
N ASN A 5 18.87 -4.51 -8.06
CA ASN A 5 19.39 -5.77 -8.55
C ASN A 5 18.37 -6.40 -9.53
N ALA A 6 18.74 -6.45 -10.81
CA ALA A 6 17.88 -6.97 -11.89
C ALA A 6 17.67 -8.50 -11.81
N TYR A 7 18.48 -9.21 -11.04
CA TYR A 7 18.50 -10.68 -11.00
C TYR A 7 17.82 -11.26 -9.76
N VAL A 8 17.13 -10.44 -8.96
CA VAL A 8 16.38 -10.94 -7.81
C VAL A 8 15.04 -11.51 -8.26
N GLY A 9 14.97 -12.84 -8.27
CA GLY A 9 13.71 -13.58 -8.40
C GLY A 9 12.85 -13.52 -7.13
N ARG A 10 11.70 -14.20 -7.15
CA ARG A 10 10.90 -14.42 -5.93
C ARG A 10 11.77 -15.19 -4.93
N THR A 11 12.01 -14.62 -3.74
CA THR A 11 12.64 -15.38 -2.65
C THR A 11 11.66 -16.48 -2.24
N PHE A 12 12.00 -17.74 -2.54
CA PHE A 12 11.28 -18.95 -2.09
C PHE A 12 11.06 -18.90 -0.58
N ILE A 13 9.98 -19.51 -0.07
CA ILE A 13 9.57 -19.51 1.35
C ILE A 13 10.79 -19.63 2.27
N GLN A 14 11.22 -18.51 2.86
CA GLN A 14 12.36 -18.49 3.76
C GLN A 14 11.85 -18.74 5.18
N PRO A 15 12.35 -19.77 5.88
CA PRO A 15 11.77 -20.26 7.14
C PRO A 15 11.98 -19.31 8.34
N SER A 16 12.75 -18.22 8.20
CA SER A 16 12.98 -17.28 9.30
C SER A 16 12.79 -15.81 8.89
N GLN A 17 12.17 -15.04 9.78
CA GLN A 17 11.97 -13.58 9.65
C GLN A 17 13.30 -12.82 9.45
N THR A 18 14.39 -13.34 10.03
CA THR A 18 15.74 -12.76 9.94
C THR A 18 16.26 -12.75 8.50
N ILE A 19 16.02 -13.81 7.73
CA ILE A 19 16.46 -13.88 6.32
C ILE A 19 15.54 -13.01 5.43
N ARG A 20 14.26 -12.85 5.80
CA ARG A 20 13.33 -11.96 5.10
C ARG A 20 13.76 -10.48 5.15
N GLN A 21 14.37 -10.04 6.25
CA GLN A 21 14.98 -8.71 6.36
C GLN A 21 16.20 -8.53 5.43
N LEU A 22 16.88 -9.62 5.06
CA LEU A 22 17.96 -9.61 4.05
C LEU A 22 17.41 -9.35 2.63
N GLY A 23 16.11 -9.58 2.40
CA GLY A 23 15.45 -9.46 1.11
C GLY A 23 15.57 -8.07 0.47
N ILE A 24 15.60 -6.99 1.25
CA ILE A 24 15.76 -5.65 0.68
C ILE A 24 17.21 -5.38 0.24
N ARG A 25 18.21 -5.90 0.96
CA ARG A 25 19.63 -5.80 0.56
C ARG A 25 19.93 -6.61 -0.68
N LEU A 26 19.18 -7.69 -0.91
CA LEU A 26 19.24 -8.42 -2.18
C LEU A 26 18.68 -7.58 -3.32
N LYS A 27 17.56 -6.87 -3.09
CA LYS A 27 16.84 -6.07 -4.10
C LYS A 27 17.49 -4.73 -4.42
N LEU A 28 18.06 -4.07 -3.42
CA LEU A 28 18.59 -2.70 -3.51
C LEU A 28 19.99 -2.65 -2.92
N ASN A 29 20.93 -2.14 -3.70
CA ASN A 29 22.32 -1.95 -3.28
C ASN A 29 22.61 -0.45 -3.06
N PRO A 30 23.05 -0.05 -1.86
CA PRO A 30 23.41 1.34 -1.59
C PRO A 30 24.82 1.66 -2.12
N LEU A 31 24.92 2.75 -2.90
CA LEU A 31 26.18 3.28 -3.40
C LEU A 31 26.81 4.19 -2.33
N ARG A 32 27.65 3.61 -1.46
CA ARG A 32 28.18 4.28 -0.25
C ARG A 32 28.95 5.56 -0.57
N GLU A 33 29.71 5.53 -1.65
CA GLU A 33 30.49 6.66 -2.17
C GLU A 33 29.61 7.87 -2.54
N ILE A 34 28.35 7.64 -2.89
CA ILE A 34 27.37 8.70 -3.18
C ILE A 34 26.60 9.10 -1.92
N ILE A 35 26.32 8.15 -1.02
CA ILE A 35 25.46 8.35 0.15
C ILE A 35 26.19 9.01 1.33
N ARG A 36 27.45 8.66 1.58
CA ARG A 36 28.15 9.03 2.82
C ARG A 36 28.19 10.55 3.01
N GLY A 37 27.76 11.00 4.20
CA GLY A 37 27.76 12.41 4.59
C GLY A 37 26.64 13.24 3.96
N LYS A 38 25.69 12.63 3.24
CA LYS A 38 24.59 13.34 2.58
C LYS A 38 23.30 13.29 3.38
N ARG A 39 22.48 14.34 3.23
CA ARG A 39 21.06 14.34 3.58
C ARG A 39 20.27 13.88 2.37
N LEU A 40 19.43 12.87 2.54
CA LEU A 40 18.75 12.19 1.45
C LEU A 40 17.25 12.46 1.49
N ILE A 41 16.66 12.70 0.32
CA ILE A 41 15.22 12.57 0.11
C ILE A 41 14.99 11.26 -0.63
N VAL A 42 14.23 10.36 0.00
CA VAL A 42 13.82 9.08 -0.57
C VAL A 42 12.39 9.23 -1.03
N VAL A 43 12.16 9.03 -2.33
CA VAL A 43 10.82 9.02 -2.92
C VAL A 43 10.42 7.57 -3.16
N ASP A 44 9.24 7.19 -2.70
CA ASP A 44 8.65 5.86 -2.89
C ASP A 44 7.19 6.01 -3.33
N ASP A 45 6.61 4.95 -3.88
CA ASP A 45 5.22 5.00 -4.38
C ASP A 45 4.19 5.06 -3.25
N SER A 46 4.36 4.21 -2.24
CA SER A 46 3.36 3.93 -1.23
C SER A 46 3.98 3.32 0.04
N ILE A 47 3.29 3.45 1.17
CA ILE A 47 3.60 2.71 2.39
C ILE A 47 2.37 1.92 2.82
N VAL A 48 2.44 0.59 2.71
CA VAL A 48 1.36 -0.31 3.16
C VAL A 48 1.63 -0.81 4.58
N ARG A 49 2.69 -1.62 4.76
CA ARG A 49 3.06 -2.19 6.08
C ARG A 49 4.29 -1.53 6.72
N GLY A 50 4.98 -0.65 6.00
CA GLY A 50 6.20 0.05 6.46
C GLY A 50 7.48 -0.79 6.61
N ASN A 51 7.41 -2.12 6.53
CA ASN A 51 8.59 -2.99 6.69
C ASN A 51 9.70 -2.68 5.68
N THR A 52 9.33 -2.47 4.41
CA THR A 52 10.27 -2.12 3.33
C THR A 52 10.95 -0.80 3.62
N GLN A 53 10.19 0.25 3.93
CA GLN A 53 10.70 1.59 4.19
C GLN A 53 11.58 1.61 5.44
N ARG A 54 11.20 0.93 6.52
CA ARG A 54 12.04 0.78 7.72
C ARG A 54 13.40 0.18 7.39
N ALA A 55 13.42 -0.91 6.62
CA ALA A 55 14.65 -1.57 6.23
C ALA A 55 15.50 -0.69 5.27
N LEU A 56 14.84 0.07 4.39
CA LEU A 56 15.49 1.00 3.46
C LEU A 56 16.18 2.16 4.20
N VAL A 57 15.46 2.84 5.09
CA VAL A 57 16.00 3.95 5.89
C VAL A 57 17.21 3.47 6.71
N ARG A 58 17.10 2.30 7.36
CA ARG A 58 18.20 1.69 8.08
C ARG A 58 19.42 1.43 7.18
N MET A 59 19.21 0.84 6.00
CA MET A 59 20.27 0.56 5.03
C MET A 59 21.00 1.83 4.58
N LEU A 60 20.26 2.92 4.33
CA LEU A 60 20.83 4.21 3.93
C LEU A 60 21.64 4.86 5.06
N ARG A 61 21.16 4.78 6.30
CA ARG A 61 21.93 5.23 7.48
C ARG A 61 23.21 4.41 7.66
N GLU A 62 23.14 3.09 7.52
CA GLU A 62 24.32 2.20 7.55
C GLU A 62 25.31 2.50 6.40
N ALA A 63 24.84 3.04 5.28
CA ALA A 63 25.68 3.52 4.18
C ALA A 63 26.31 4.91 4.44
N GLY A 64 25.94 5.59 5.54
CA GLY A 64 26.52 6.85 5.98
C GLY A 64 25.67 8.09 5.70
N ALA A 65 24.36 7.94 5.43
CA ALA A 65 23.45 9.08 5.32
C ALA A 65 23.34 9.83 6.67
N VAL A 66 23.36 11.16 6.63
CA VAL A 66 23.21 12.04 7.81
C VAL A 66 21.72 12.16 8.18
N GLU A 67 20.89 12.44 7.19
CA GLU A 67 19.43 12.53 7.31
C GLU A 67 18.78 11.74 6.17
N VAL A 68 17.60 11.21 6.43
CA VAL A 68 16.75 10.47 5.49
C VAL A 68 15.32 10.98 5.65
N HIS A 69 14.88 11.78 4.69
CA HIS A 69 13.53 12.30 4.56
C HIS A 69 12.76 11.45 3.55
N VAL A 70 11.58 10.95 3.91
CA VAL A 70 10.78 10.07 3.05
C VAL A 70 9.62 10.87 2.45
N ARG A 71 9.38 10.72 1.14
CA ARG A 71 8.26 11.32 0.41
C ARG A 71 7.52 10.23 -0.34
N ILE A 72 6.21 10.16 -0.14
CA ILE A 72 5.36 9.09 -0.67
C ILE A 72 4.43 9.69 -1.71
N ALA A 73 4.46 9.12 -2.92
CA ALA A 73 3.73 9.62 -4.08
C ALA A 73 2.23 9.27 -4.08
N SER A 74 1.72 8.74 -2.97
CA SER A 74 0.30 8.45 -2.74
C SER A 74 -0.17 9.04 -1.41
N PRO A 75 -1.49 9.14 -1.18
CA PRO A 75 -2.05 9.29 0.15
C PRO A 75 -1.75 8.07 1.03
N PRO A 76 -1.95 8.18 2.35
CA PRO A 76 -1.84 7.05 3.26
C PRO A 76 -2.86 5.96 2.89
N VAL A 77 -2.39 4.72 2.72
CA VAL A 77 -3.29 3.59 2.47
C VAL A 77 -3.92 3.14 3.78
N LYS A 78 -5.23 3.38 3.93
CA LYS A 78 -6.01 3.07 5.13
C LYS A 78 -6.99 1.91 4.95
N TRP A 79 -7.27 1.51 3.71
CA TRP A 79 -8.28 0.51 3.42
C TRP A 79 -7.77 -0.59 2.47
N PRO A 80 -8.21 -1.85 2.65
CA PRO A 80 -7.83 -2.95 1.78
C PRO A 80 -8.51 -2.82 0.41
N CYS A 81 -7.87 -3.26 -0.67
CA CYS A 81 -8.56 -3.31 -1.96
C CYS A 81 -9.40 -4.58 -2.08
N PHE A 82 -10.63 -4.44 -2.56
CA PHE A 82 -11.52 -5.56 -2.89
C PHE A 82 -11.69 -5.79 -4.40
N TYR A 83 -10.93 -5.07 -5.23
CA TYR A 83 -11.02 -5.12 -6.70
C TYR A 83 -9.76 -5.71 -7.35
N GLY A 84 -9.07 -6.61 -6.64
CA GLY A 84 -7.99 -7.44 -7.20
C GLY A 84 -6.57 -7.04 -6.83
N ILE A 85 -6.35 -6.00 -6.03
CA ILE A 85 -5.03 -5.71 -5.46
C ILE A 85 -4.89 -6.42 -4.11
N ASP A 86 -3.84 -7.22 -3.93
CA ASP A 86 -3.56 -7.94 -2.68
C ASP A 86 -3.06 -6.98 -1.59
N PHE A 87 -3.98 -6.55 -0.71
CA PHE A 87 -3.67 -5.71 0.43
C PHE A 87 -3.51 -6.51 1.73
N ALA A 88 -2.79 -5.92 2.67
CA ALA A 88 -2.76 -6.40 4.05
C ALA A 88 -4.15 -6.21 4.70
N SER A 89 -4.41 -6.93 5.79
CA SER A 89 -5.60 -6.65 6.60
C SER A 89 -5.55 -5.22 7.16
N PRO A 90 -6.70 -4.59 7.49
CA PRO A 90 -6.72 -3.24 8.05
C PRO A 90 -5.79 -3.05 9.25
N ALA A 91 -5.65 -4.06 10.10
CA ALA A 91 -4.76 -4.07 11.26
C ALA A 91 -3.26 -4.12 10.92
N GLU A 92 -2.92 -4.58 9.71
CA GLU A 92 -1.55 -4.62 9.20
C GLU A 92 -1.16 -3.37 8.40
N LEU A 93 -2.12 -2.49 8.10
CA LEU A 93 -1.86 -1.21 7.43
C LEU A 93 -1.27 -0.22 8.44
N ILE A 94 -0.07 0.27 8.16
CA ILE A 94 0.68 1.12 9.10
C ILE A 94 -0.02 2.46 9.35
N ALA A 95 -0.80 2.94 8.38
CA ALA A 95 -1.54 4.20 8.48
C ALA A 95 -2.78 4.10 9.39
N ASN A 96 -3.16 2.90 9.84
CA ASN A 96 -4.30 2.68 10.73
C ASN A 96 -3.90 2.56 12.20
N ALA A 97 -2.62 2.80 12.54
CA ALA A 97 -2.16 2.69 13.92
C ALA A 97 -2.78 3.73 14.87
N VAL A 98 -3.19 4.88 14.34
CA VAL A 98 -3.89 5.97 15.04
C VAL A 98 -4.87 6.65 14.09
N GLU A 99 -5.93 7.25 14.63
CA GLU A 99 -7.02 7.84 13.83
C GLU A 99 -6.69 9.24 13.30
N ASP A 100 -6.10 10.09 14.14
CA ASP A 100 -5.72 11.45 13.75
C ASP A 100 -4.64 11.44 12.67
N GLU A 101 -4.82 12.25 11.63
CA GLU A 101 -3.94 12.24 10.46
C GLU A 101 -2.54 12.78 10.76
N THR A 102 -2.45 13.82 11.60
CA THR A 102 -1.16 14.43 11.95
C THR A 102 -0.36 13.48 12.84
N GLU A 103 -1.02 12.89 13.84
CA GLU A 103 -0.42 11.87 14.70
C GLU A 103 -0.04 10.62 13.90
N MET A 104 -0.84 10.23 12.90
CA MET A 104 -0.58 9.10 12.02
C MET A 104 0.73 9.31 11.25
N VAL A 105 0.92 10.47 10.61
CA VAL A 105 2.17 10.74 9.88
C VAL A 105 3.37 10.66 10.83
N GLU A 106 3.26 11.20 12.04
CA GLU A 106 4.33 11.14 13.03
C GLU A 106 4.59 9.70 13.52
N ALA A 107 3.53 8.92 13.75
CA ALA A 107 3.62 7.51 14.13
C ALA A 107 4.33 6.69 13.03
N VAL A 108 3.95 6.88 11.75
CA VAL A 108 4.59 6.19 10.63
C VAL A 108 6.06 6.63 10.51
N ARG A 109 6.35 7.93 10.59
CA ARG A 109 7.72 8.48 10.51
C ARG A 109 8.63 7.82 11.55
N ARG A 110 8.19 7.77 12.81
CA ARG A 110 8.92 7.09 13.91
C ARG A 110 9.11 5.61 13.61
N THR A 111 8.05 4.95 13.15
CA THR A 111 8.03 3.52 12.88
C THR A 111 9.00 3.10 11.76
N ILE A 112 9.22 3.95 10.76
CA ILE A 112 10.18 3.71 9.67
C ILE A 112 11.59 4.29 9.96
N GLY A 113 11.73 5.12 11.00
CA GLY A 113 13.02 5.71 11.42
C GLY A 113 13.50 6.89 10.57
N ALA A 114 12.60 7.56 9.86
CA ALA A 114 12.92 8.70 9.00
C ALA A 114 13.01 10.02 9.80
N ASP A 115 13.76 11.01 9.31
CA ASP A 115 13.86 12.33 9.93
C ASP A 115 12.63 13.19 9.63
N SER A 116 12.04 13.04 8.44
CA SER A 116 10.72 13.59 8.12
C SER A 116 9.97 12.67 7.17
N LEU A 117 8.65 12.73 7.20
CA LEU A 117 7.77 11.99 6.29
C LEU A 117 6.76 12.97 5.68
N GLY A 118 6.44 12.78 4.41
CA GLY A 118 5.36 13.51 3.74
C GLY A 118 4.66 12.61 2.72
N TYR A 119 3.35 12.77 2.64
CA TYR A 119 2.48 12.10 1.66
C TYR A 119 1.94 13.13 0.67
N VAL A 120 1.64 12.67 -0.54
CA VAL A 120 0.84 13.45 -1.50
C VAL A 120 -0.63 13.38 -1.06
N GLY A 121 -1.34 14.51 -1.11
CA GLY A 121 -2.78 14.56 -0.82
C GLY A 121 -3.60 13.83 -1.88
N GLN A 122 -4.80 13.35 -1.52
CA GLN A 122 -5.66 12.63 -2.47
C GLN A 122 -6.05 13.51 -3.65
N ASP A 123 -6.40 14.77 -3.40
CA ASP A 123 -6.79 15.71 -4.46
C ASP A 123 -5.62 16.01 -5.42
N ASP A 124 -4.41 16.19 -4.89
CA ASP A 124 -3.21 16.40 -5.70
C ASP A 124 -2.88 15.16 -6.54
N MET A 125 -3.03 13.96 -5.96
CA MET A 125 -2.83 12.70 -6.68
C MET A 125 -3.85 12.54 -7.80
N ILE A 126 -5.13 12.85 -7.56
CA ILE A 126 -6.19 12.83 -8.58
C ILE A 126 -5.88 13.84 -9.68
N ALA A 127 -5.53 15.08 -9.32
CA ALA A 127 -5.20 16.14 -10.26
C ALA A 127 -4.05 15.73 -11.19
N ALA A 128 -3.02 15.05 -10.65
CA ALA A 128 -1.88 14.57 -11.42
C ALA A 128 -2.23 13.50 -12.47
N THR A 129 -3.40 12.85 -12.38
CA THR A 129 -3.85 11.87 -13.39
C THR A 129 -4.48 12.53 -14.62
N GLU A 130 -4.85 13.80 -14.53
CA GLU A 130 -5.64 14.52 -15.54
C GLU A 130 -7.00 13.84 -15.86
N GLN A 131 -7.48 12.97 -14.98
CA GLN A 131 -8.78 12.31 -15.07
C GLN A 131 -9.76 12.91 -14.05
N PRO A 132 -11.07 12.94 -14.36
CA PRO A 132 -12.07 13.32 -13.37
C PRO A 132 -12.10 12.30 -12.22
N ALA A 133 -12.22 12.78 -10.99
CA ALA A 133 -12.29 11.96 -9.78
C ALA A 133 -13.36 10.85 -9.88
N SER A 134 -14.48 11.13 -10.56
CA SER A 134 -15.58 10.17 -10.77
C SER A 134 -15.21 8.94 -11.61
N ARG A 135 -14.03 8.92 -12.24
CA ARG A 135 -13.52 7.77 -13.02
C ARG A 135 -12.38 7.04 -12.31
N LEU A 136 -12.03 7.45 -11.09
CA LEU A 136 -10.95 6.85 -10.31
C LEU A 136 -11.53 6.19 -9.07
N CYS A 137 -11.05 4.98 -8.78
CA CYS A 137 -11.30 4.37 -7.48
C CYS A 137 -10.23 4.86 -6.49
N CYS A 138 -10.67 5.56 -5.44
CA CYS A 138 -9.82 6.02 -4.35
C CYS A 138 -10.06 5.27 -3.03
N ALA A 139 -10.83 4.17 -3.08
CA ALA A 139 -11.29 3.46 -1.89
C ALA A 139 -10.17 3.02 -0.94
N CYS A 140 -8.97 2.70 -1.46
CA CYS A 140 -7.81 2.34 -0.65
C CYS A 140 -7.35 3.48 0.29
N PHE A 141 -7.72 4.72 0.00
CA PHE A 141 -7.37 5.93 0.74
C PHE A 141 -8.56 6.45 1.57
N ASP A 142 -9.75 6.54 0.97
CA ASP A 142 -10.93 7.17 1.57
C ASP A 142 -12.01 6.19 2.07
N GLY A 143 -11.90 4.90 1.76
CA GLY A 143 -12.86 3.86 2.15
C GLY A 143 -14.17 3.90 1.36
N ARG A 144 -14.29 4.75 0.33
CA ARG A 144 -15.51 4.91 -0.48
C ARG A 144 -15.46 3.98 -1.68
N TYR A 145 -16.01 2.79 -1.52
CA TYR A 145 -16.08 1.77 -2.57
C TYR A 145 -17.18 2.11 -3.58
N PRO A 146 -16.86 2.34 -4.87
CA PRO A 146 -17.85 2.66 -5.89
C PRO A 146 -18.78 1.49 -6.23
N ILE A 147 -18.33 0.25 -5.98
CA ILE A 147 -19.13 -0.96 -6.09
C ILE A 147 -19.39 -1.45 -4.67
N GLU A 148 -20.67 -1.60 -4.34
CA GLU A 148 -21.13 -2.03 -3.02
C GLU A 148 -20.48 -3.35 -2.62
N LEU A 149 -19.99 -3.39 -1.38
CA LEU A 149 -19.34 -4.56 -0.83
C LEU A 149 -20.39 -5.48 -0.19
N PRO A 150 -20.22 -6.81 -0.22
CA PRO A 150 -21.07 -7.72 0.54
C PRO A 150 -20.82 -7.54 2.05
N ASP A 151 -21.73 -8.07 2.87
CA ASP A 151 -21.65 -8.00 4.33
C ASP A 151 -20.27 -8.40 4.87
N ASP A 152 -19.88 -7.83 6.03
CA ASP A 152 -18.56 -8.03 6.64
C ASP A 152 -18.16 -9.51 6.81
N SER A 153 -19.14 -10.42 6.95
CA SER A 153 -18.90 -11.87 7.02
C SER A 153 -18.36 -12.50 5.73
N ALA A 154 -18.53 -11.81 4.60
CA ALA A 154 -18.11 -12.21 3.26
C ALA A 154 -16.90 -11.41 2.74
N LEU A 155 -16.40 -10.43 3.50
CA LEU A 155 -15.21 -9.66 3.13
C LEU A 155 -13.94 -10.50 3.30
N GLY A 156 -13.31 -10.83 2.17
CA GLY A 156 -12.08 -11.61 2.15
C GLY A 156 -11.51 -11.79 0.75
N LYS A 157 -10.53 -12.68 0.61
CA LYS A 157 -9.86 -12.92 -0.69
C LYS A 157 -10.79 -13.32 -1.82
N ASN A 158 -11.95 -13.90 -1.51
CA ASN A 158 -12.92 -14.39 -2.48
C ASN A 158 -14.11 -13.44 -2.68
N VAL A 159 -13.98 -12.18 -2.24
CA VAL A 159 -15.09 -11.22 -2.26
C VAL A 159 -15.60 -10.97 -3.68
N VAL A 160 -14.71 -10.93 -4.68
CA VAL A 160 -15.09 -10.69 -6.08
C VAL A 160 -15.86 -11.89 -6.63
N GLU A 161 -15.40 -13.11 -6.37
CA GLU A 161 -16.07 -14.35 -6.76
C GLU A 161 -17.46 -14.45 -6.10
N GLN A 162 -17.57 -14.00 -4.85
CA GLN A 162 -18.85 -13.94 -4.14
C GLN A 162 -19.77 -12.86 -4.70
N MET A 163 -19.27 -11.67 -5.01
CA MET A 163 -20.04 -10.62 -5.68
C MET A 163 -20.56 -11.07 -7.04
N LEU A 164 -19.72 -11.73 -7.84
CA LEU A 164 -20.09 -12.25 -9.16
C LEU A 164 -21.13 -13.37 -9.05
N SER A 165 -20.94 -14.32 -8.12
CA SER A 165 -21.91 -15.39 -7.90
C SER A 165 -23.25 -14.89 -7.34
N ASN A 166 -23.23 -13.90 -6.45
CA ASN A 166 -24.44 -13.25 -5.95
C ASN A 166 -25.18 -12.48 -7.05
N THR A 167 -24.45 -11.77 -7.92
CA THR A 167 -25.04 -11.07 -9.07
C THR A 167 -25.67 -12.05 -10.05
N ALA A 168 -25.01 -13.18 -10.33
CA ALA A 168 -25.55 -14.23 -11.19
C ALA A 168 -26.84 -14.85 -10.60
N ARG A 169 -26.84 -15.17 -9.30
CA ARG A 169 -28.03 -15.69 -8.59
C ARG A 169 -29.19 -14.71 -8.59
N LYS A 170 -28.91 -13.41 -8.43
CA LYS A 170 -29.94 -12.35 -8.48
C LYS A 170 -30.54 -12.20 -9.88
N ALA A 171 -29.70 -12.30 -10.92
CA ALA A 171 -30.18 -12.28 -12.30
C ALA A 171 -31.07 -13.50 -12.63
N GLU A 172 -30.74 -14.68 -12.11
CA GLU A 172 -31.58 -15.88 -12.25
C GLU A 172 -32.92 -15.75 -11.49
N SER A 173 -32.91 -15.22 -10.26
CA SER A 173 -34.15 -15.01 -9.50
C SER A 173 -35.06 -13.95 -10.12
N ASP A 174 -34.50 -12.86 -10.64
CA ASP A 174 -35.28 -11.81 -11.30
C ASP A 174 -35.88 -12.31 -12.62
N HIS A 175 -35.18 -13.21 -13.32
CA HIS A 175 -35.67 -13.86 -14.54
C HIS A 175 -36.82 -14.86 -14.25
N ASP A 176 -36.71 -15.67 -13.20
CA ASP A 176 -37.81 -16.57 -12.78
C ASP A 176 -39.04 -15.80 -12.28
N THR A 177 -38.83 -14.65 -11.64
CA THR A 177 -39.92 -13.77 -11.18
C THR A 177 -40.60 -13.05 -12.35
N ALA A 178 -39.86 -12.72 -13.41
CA ALA A 178 -40.40 -12.10 -14.63
C ALA A 178 -41.21 -13.09 -15.50
N LEU A 179 -40.87 -14.38 -15.48
CA LEU A 179 -41.61 -15.44 -16.20
C LEU A 179 -42.84 -15.96 -15.45
N SER A 180 -43.04 -15.56 -14.19
CA SER A 180 -44.14 -16.02 -13.33
C SER A 180 -45.21 -14.95 -13.07
N GLN A 181 -45.14 -13.78 -13.73
CA GLN A 181 -46.26 -12.83 -13.77
C GLN A 181 -47.19 -13.13 -14.96
N PRO A 182 -48.51 -13.24 -14.74
CA PRO A 182 -49.50 -13.65 -15.76
C PRO A 182 -49.75 -12.60 -16.85
#